data_AF-A0AA96S6Q7-F1
#
_entry.id   AF-A0AA96S6Q7-F1
#
_cell.length_a   1.000
_cell.length_b   1.000
_cell.length_c   1.000
_cell.angle_alpha   90.00
_cell.angle_beta   90.00
_cell.angle_gamma   90.00
#
_symmetry.space_group_name_H-M   'P 1'
#
loop_
_entity.id
_entity.type
_entity.pdbx_description
1 polymer ?
#
loop_
_entity_poly.entity_id
_entity_poly.type
_entity_poly.pdbx_seq_one_letter_code
_entity_poly.pdbx_strand_id
1 'polypeptide(L)'
;MKKIFRNRIKPLVIMQLLCLIPILILCLFIFKDGNVNFFYNGIFQLIFAAFWLLTGIENIMMKKRGYSFMSVALCIIFIYLATQSFQLANIK
;
A
#
# COMPACT_ATOMS: atom_id res chain seq x y z
N MET A 1 -1.75 -28.48 11.88
CA MET A 1 -1.23 -27.50 10.89
C MET A 1 -2.13 -26.29 10.63
N LYS A 2 -3.46 -26.42 10.41
CA LYS A 2 -4.34 -25.27 10.08
C LYS A 2 -4.39 -24.13 11.13
N LYS A 3 -4.28 -24.43 12.43
CA LYS A 3 -4.31 -23.41 13.52
C LYS A 3 -3.11 -22.45 13.49
N ILE A 4 -1.91 -22.93 13.16
CA ILE A 4 -0.68 -22.12 13.19
C ILE A 4 -0.68 -21.06 12.09
N PHE A 5 -1.08 -21.43 10.87
CA PHE A 5 -1.23 -20.49 9.76
C PHE A 5 -2.28 -19.42 10.04
N ARG A 6 -3.43 -19.82 10.62
CA ARG A 6 -4.49 -18.88 11.01
C ARG A 6 -4.01 -17.86 12.06
N ASN A 7 -3.13 -18.26 12.98
CA ASN A 7 -2.57 -17.35 13.97
C ASN A 7 -1.53 -16.37 13.39
N ARG A 8 -0.81 -16.73 12.32
CA ARG A 8 0.17 -15.83 11.66
C ARG A 8 -0.45 -14.86 10.65
N ILE A 9 -1.63 -15.18 10.10
CA ILE A 9 -2.34 -14.30 9.16
C ILE A 9 -3.03 -13.14 9.90
N LYS A 10 -3.55 -13.37 11.11
CA LYS A 10 -4.17 -12.33 11.94
C LYS A 10 -3.33 -11.04 12.09
N PRO A 11 -2.04 -11.08 12.48
CA PRO A 11 -1.24 -9.87 12.60
C PRO A 11 -1.00 -9.16 11.27
N LEU A 12 -0.89 -9.90 10.16
CA LEU A 12 -0.76 -9.32 8.81
C LEU A 12 -2.00 -8.49 8.43
N VAL A 13 -3.19 -9.03 8.68
CA VAL A 13 -4.45 -8.31 8.43
C VAL A 13 -4.59 -7.08 9.35
N ILE A 14 -4.12 -7.17 10.59
CA ILE A 14 -4.10 -6.01 11.50
C ILE A 14 -3.14 -4.92 10.99
N MET A 15 -1.96 -5.30 10.49
CA MET A 15 -1.02 -4.35 9.88
C MET A 15 -1.61 -3.68 8.63
N GLN A 16 -2.31 -4.43 7.78
CA GLN A 16 -3.04 -3.88 6.63
C GLN A 16 -4.13 -2.88 7.08
N LEU A 17 -4.86 -3.18 8.15
CA LEU A 17 -5.86 -2.28 8.72
C LEU A 17 -5.22 -1.00 9.26
N LEU A 18 -4.05 -1.12 9.91
CA LEU A 18 -3.27 0.03 10.37
C LEU A 18 -2.76 0.89 9.20
N CYS A 19 -2.46 0.30 8.04
CA CYS A 19 -2.13 1.06 6.83
C CYS A 19 -3.33 1.83 6.25
N LEU A 20 -4.56 1.33 6.42
CA LEU A 20 -5.77 1.99 5.90
C LEU A 20 -6.08 3.32 6.60
N ILE A 21 -5.77 3.46 7.89
CA ILE A 21 -6.00 4.68 8.66
C ILE A 21 -5.23 5.89 8.05
N PRO A 22 -3.90 5.86 7.88
CA PRO A 22 -3.16 6.96 7.28
C PRO A 22 -3.50 7.16 5.80
N ILE A 23 -3.88 6.10 5.06
CA ILE A 23 -4.38 6.22 3.67
C ILE A 23 -5.61 7.14 3.63
N LEU A 24 -6.59 6.91 4.50
CA LEU A 24 -7.82 7.72 4.56
C LEU A 24 -7.53 9.17 4.95
N ILE A 25 -6.63 9.38 5.90
CA ILE A 25 -6.21 10.72 6.34
C ILE A 25 -5.52 11.46 5.18
N LEU A 26 -4.56 10.82 4.50
CA LEU A 26 -3.81 11.41 3.39
C LEU A 26 -4.71 11.77 2.21
N CYS A 27 -5.77 10.99 1.93
CA CYS A 27 -6.76 11.35 0.92
C CYS A 27 -7.34 12.76 1.14
N LEU A 28 -7.56 13.17 2.39
CA LEU A 28 -8.05 14.52 2.69
C LEU A 28 -6.99 15.60 2.42
N PHE A 29 -5.72 15.30 2.73
CA PHE A 29 -4.61 16.23 2.52
C PHE A 29 -4.20 16.37 1.06
N ILE A 30 -4.41 15.36 0.22
CA ILE A 30 -4.07 15.40 -1.21
C ILE A 30 -4.88 16.48 -1.93
N PHE A 31 -6.14 16.72 -1.55
CA PHE A 31 -7.06 17.63 -2.25
C PHE A 31 -7.35 18.93 -1.51
N LYS A 32 -6.66 19.19 -0.38
CA LYS A 32 -6.99 20.28 0.55
C LYS A 32 -6.98 21.67 -0.10
N ASP A 33 -6.06 21.92 -1.04
CA ASP A 33 -5.81 23.26 -1.60
C ASP A 33 -6.34 23.41 -3.04
N GLY A 34 -7.33 22.60 -3.44
CA GLY A 34 -7.91 22.62 -4.80
C GLY A 34 -7.00 22.09 -5.91
N ASN A 35 -5.74 21.80 -5.58
CA ASN A 35 -4.75 21.12 -6.41
C ASN A 35 -4.24 19.86 -5.70
N VAL A 36 -3.78 18.89 -6.49
CA VAL A 36 -3.13 17.69 -5.97
C VAL A 36 -1.81 18.06 -5.30
N ASN A 37 -1.72 17.83 -3.99
CA ASN A 37 -0.45 17.93 -3.27
C ASN A 37 0.40 16.68 -3.56
N PHE A 38 1.37 16.82 -4.46
CA PHE A 38 2.20 15.71 -4.94
C PHE A 38 3.07 15.08 -3.85
N PHE A 39 3.44 15.82 -2.81
CA PHE A 39 4.19 15.28 -1.68
C PHE A 39 3.33 14.30 -0.87
N TYR A 40 2.12 14.71 -0.45
CA TYR A 40 1.19 13.82 0.24
C TYR A 40 0.71 12.67 -0.65
N ASN A 41 0.59 12.90 -1.96
CA ASN A 41 0.25 11.86 -2.94
C ASN A 41 1.36 10.80 -3.04
N GLY A 42 2.64 11.20 -3.04
CA GLY A 42 3.77 10.26 -3.02
C GLY A 42 3.80 9.42 -1.74
N ILE A 43 3.57 10.04 -0.57
CA ILE A 43 3.46 9.32 0.71
C ILE A 43 2.29 8.33 0.67
N PHE A 44 1.13 8.75 0.18
CA PHE A 44 -0.03 7.87 0.00
C PHE A 44 0.32 6.64 -0.85
N GLN A 45 0.98 6.84 -1.99
CA GLN A 45 1.37 5.77 -2.90
C GLN A 45 2.39 4.81 -2.26
N LEU A 46 3.32 5.29 -1.43
CA LEU A 46 4.23 4.43 -0.66
C LEU A 46 3.52 3.56 0.36
N ILE A 47 2.56 4.13 1.11
CA ILE A 47 1.77 3.35 2.08
C ILE A 47 0.90 2.32 1.35
N PHE A 48 0.35 2.68 0.19
CA PHE A 48 -0.38 1.75 -0.67
C PHE A 48 0.50 0.62 -1.22
N ALA A 49 1.75 0.92 -1.58
CA ALA A 49 2.71 -0.12 -1.98
C ALA A 49 3.01 -1.09 -0.83
N ALA A 50 3.22 -0.58 0.38
CA ALA A 50 3.43 -1.40 1.57
C ALA A 50 2.20 -2.29 1.86
N PHE A 51 0.99 -1.75 1.72
CA PHE A 51 -0.25 -2.52 1.83
C PHE A 51 -0.29 -3.68 0.82
N TRP A 52 -0.02 -3.40 -0.47
CA TRP A 52 0.01 -4.43 -1.51
C TRP A 52 1.09 -5.48 -1.29
N LEU A 53 2.25 -5.09 -0.75
CA LEU A 53 3.30 -6.02 -0.37
C LEU A 53 2.83 -6.97 0.74
N LEU A 54 2.19 -6.45 1.79
CA LEU A 54 1.63 -7.27 2.88
C LEU A 54 0.54 -8.21 2.35
N THR A 55 -0.33 -7.74 1.46
CA THR A 55 -1.35 -8.57 0.79
C THR A 55 -0.72 -9.66 -0.08
N GLY A 56 0.39 -9.34 -0.76
CA GLY A 56 1.17 -10.32 -1.52
C GLY A 56 1.71 -11.44 -0.63
N ILE A 57 2.33 -11.08 0.51
CA ILE A 57 2.82 -12.04 1.50
C ILE A 57 1.68 -12.91 2.04
N GLU A 58 0.55 -12.30 2.38
CA GLU A 58 -0.64 -13.02 2.86
C GLU A 58 -1.15 -14.02 1.80
N ASN A 59 -1.23 -13.61 0.54
CA ASN A 59 -1.66 -14.46 -0.57
C ASN A 59 -0.69 -15.64 -0.80
N ILE A 60 0.62 -15.45 -0.61
CA ILE A 60 1.61 -16.55 -0.62
C ILE A 60 1.31 -17.53 0.51
N MET A 61 1.10 -17.03 1.72
CA MET A 61 0.78 -17.85 2.90
C MET A 61 -0.54 -18.62 2.74
N MET A 62 -1.52 -18.04 2.06
CA MET A 62 -2.79 -18.67 1.72
C MET A 62 -2.72 -19.60 0.49
N LYS A 63 -1.54 -19.78 -0.11
CA LYS A 63 -1.32 -20.55 -1.34
C LYS A 63 -2.12 -20.05 -2.56
N LYS A 64 -2.53 -18.78 -2.55
CA LYS A 64 -3.25 -18.09 -3.64
C LYS A 64 -2.24 -17.46 -4.62
N ARG A 65 -1.49 -18.28 -5.34
CA ARG A 65 -0.32 -17.85 -6.15
C ARG A 65 -0.64 -16.76 -7.18
N GLY A 66 -1.78 -16.82 -7.88
CA GLY A 66 -2.17 -15.80 -8.86
C GLY A 66 -2.38 -14.43 -8.24
N TYR A 67 -3.11 -14.37 -7.13
CA TYR A 67 -3.34 -13.12 -6.38
C TYR A 67 -2.05 -12.56 -5.78
N SER A 68 -1.13 -13.43 -5.35
CA SER A 68 0.17 -12.99 -4.85
C SER A 68 0.99 -12.26 -5.93
N PHE A 69 1.05 -12.80 -7.14
CA PHE A 69 1.79 -12.16 -8.23
C PHE A 69 1.20 -10.79 -8.58
N MET A 70 -0.13 -10.70 -8.66
CA MET A 70 -0.83 -9.44 -8.88
C MET A 70 -0.54 -8.42 -7.77
N SER A 71 -0.55 -8.83 -6.50
CA SER A 71 -0.24 -7.94 -5.38
C SER A 71 1.20 -7.40 -5.44
N VAL A 72 2.17 -8.24 -5.81
CA VAL A 72 3.57 -7.80 -5.97
C VAL A 72 3.71 -6.85 -7.16
N ALA A 73 3.05 -7.13 -8.28
CA ALA A 73 3.06 -6.24 -9.44
C ALA A 73 2.47 -4.86 -9.09
N LEU A 74 1.35 -4.82 -8.34
CA LEU A 74 0.74 -3.59 -7.86
C LEU A 74 1.69 -2.82 -6.93
N CYS A 75 2.38 -3.50 -6.01
CA CYS A 75 3.41 -2.88 -5.17
C CYS A 75 4.46 -2.13 -6.01
N ILE A 76 5.01 -2.78 -7.04
CA ILE A 76 6.02 -2.16 -7.92
C ILE A 76 5.45 -0.93 -8.65
N ILE A 77 4.22 -1.03 -9.18
CA ILE A 77 3.55 0.08 -9.85
C ILE A 77 3.38 1.27 -8.90
N PHE A 78 2.94 1.04 -7.66
CA PHE A 78 2.76 2.11 -6.69
C PHE A 78 4.08 2.74 -6.24
N ILE A 79 5.18 1.98 -6.16
CA ILE A 79 6.52 2.53 -5.93
C ILE A 79 6.92 3.46 -7.08
N TYR A 80 6.70 3.03 -8.34
CA TYR A 80 7.00 3.85 -9.51
C TYR A 80 6.14 5.14 -9.55
N LEU A 81 4.85 5.04 -9.21
CA LEU A 81 4.00 6.23 -9.11
C LEU A 81 4.49 7.17 -8.00
N ALA A 82 4.94 6.64 -6.87
CA ALA A 82 5.47 7.44 -5.77
C ALA A 82 6.71 8.23 -6.19
N THR A 83 7.63 7.62 -6.93
CA THR A 83 8.82 8.33 -7.43
C THR A 83 8.44 9.46 -8.38
N GLN A 84 7.47 9.24 -9.29
CA GLN A 84 6.95 10.29 -10.16
C GLN A 84 6.29 11.42 -9.36
N SER A 85 5.49 11.10 -8.35
CA SER A 85 4.87 12.11 -7.48
C SER A 85 5.92 12.95 -6.74
N PHE A 86 6.96 12.35 -6.18
CA PHE A 86 8.02 13.10 -5.51
C PHE A 86 8.87 13.94 -6.48
N GLN A 87 9.09 13.47 -7.70
CA GLN A 87 9.72 14.28 -8.74
C GLN A 87 8.89 15.53 -9.06
N LEU A 88 7.58 15.38 -9.25
CA LEU A 88 6.67 16.50 -9.48
C LEU A 88 6.59 17.46 -8.29
N ALA A 89 6.70 16.94 -7.06
CA ALA A 89 6.73 17.74 -5.84
C ALA A 89 8.00 18.60 -5.72
N ASN A 90 9.13 18.16 -6.30
CA ASN A 90 10.39 18.92 -6.30
C ASN A 90 10.49 19.96 -7.43
N ILE A 91 9.62 19.88 -8.44
CA ILE A 91 9.59 20.79 -9.60
C ILE A 91 8.63 21.96 -9.36
N LYS A 92 7.58 21.77 -8.55
CA LYS A 92 6.64 22.80 -8.12
C LYS A 92 7.13 23.55 -6.89
#